data_AF-A0A4Y7U408-F1
#
_entry.id   AF-A0A4Y7U408-F1
#
_cell.length_a   1.000
_cell.length_b   1.000
_cell.length_c   1.000
_cell.angle_alpha   90.00
_cell.angle_beta   90.00
_cell.angle_gamma   90.00
#
_symmetry.space_group_name_H-M   'P 1'
#
loop_
_entity.id
_entity.type
_entity.pdbx_description
1 polymer ?
#
loop_
_entity_poly.entity_id
_entity_poly.type
_entity_poly.pdbx_seq_one_letter_code
_entity_poly.pdbx_strand_id
1 'polypeptide(L)'
;FGIALAFKYDTFEIGVGVGTINVLLYYSAKFFVKKSNFYQYVLSVVLAIFMAQYIYQMHGLFEMHFTVFIASTILIIYQNWKLQIPLTFLVVLHHAALAYMQNFVYTDPKGLQLYFSQVNFD
;
A
#
# COMPACT_ATOMS: atom_id res chain seq x y z
N PHE A 1 -10.10 3.18 9.98
CA PHE A 1 -10.58 3.40 8.61
C PHE A 1 -10.86 2.09 7.88
N GLY A 2 -9.87 1.20 7.65
CA GLY A 2 -10.09 -0.06 6.93
C GLY A 2 -11.20 -0.98 7.48
N ILE A 3 -11.34 -1.09 8.81
CA ILE A 3 -12.48 -1.81 9.43
C ILE A 3 -13.82 -1.17 9.06
N ALA A 4 -13.90 0.16 8.97
CA ALA A 4 -15.14 0.84 8.58
C ALA A 4 -15.48 0.57 7.10
N LEU A 5 -14.48 0.52 6.22
CA LEU A 5 -14.68 0.10 4.83
C LEU A 5 -15.18 -1.34 4.73
N ALA A 6 -14.73 -2.24 5.61
CA ALA A 6 -15.13 -3.63 5.60
C ALA A 6 -16.64 -3.84 5.77
N PHE A 7 -17.32 -2.99 6.57
CA PHE A 7 -18.78 -3.04 6.68
C PHE A 7 -19.51 -2.73 5.37
N LYS A 8 -18.93 -1.86 4.53
CA LYS A 8 -19.54 -1.44 3.25
C LYS A 8 -19.18 -2.39 2.11
N TYR A 9 -17.95 -2.89 2.09
CA TYR A 9 -17.39 -3.63 0.96
C TYR A 9 -17.17 -5.12 1.22
N ASP A 10 -17.62 -5.64 2.38
CA ASP A 10 -17.47 -7.04 2.80
C ASP A 10 -16.01 -7.55 2.74
N THR A 11 -15.10 -6.77 3.30
CA THR A 11 -13.65 -7.04 3.28
C THR A 11 -13.06 -7.18 4.68
N PHE A 12 -13.76 -7.86 5.59
CA PHE A 12 -13.33 -7.98 6.99
C PHE A 12 -11.99 -8.68 7.16
N GLU A 13 -11.71 -9.71 6.37
CA GLU A 13 -10.42 -10.42 6.42
C GLU A 13 -9.26 -9.47 6.14
N ILE A 14 -9.41 -8.59 5.14
CA ILE A 14 -8.39 -7.59 4.81
C ILE A 14 -8.39 -6.46 5.84
N GLY A 15 -9.56 -5.93 6.17
CA GLY A 15 -9.72 -4.80 7.10
C GLY A 15 -9.17 -5.08 8.49
N VAL A 16 -9.42 -6.28 9.02
CA VAL A 16 -8.93 -6.74 10.33
C VAL A 16 -7.56 -7.39 10.21
N GLY A 17 -7.35 -8.30 9.27
CA GLY A 17 -6.09 -9.06 9.14
C GLY A 17 -4.92 -8.16 8.78
N VAL A 18 -4.94 -7.55 7.59
CA VAL A 18 -3.88 -6.65 7.12
C VAL A 18 -3.74 -5.45 8.06
N GLY A 19 -4.87 -4.90 8.52
CA GLY A 19 -4.86 -3.77 9.44
C GLY A 19 -4.18 -4.09 10.78
N THR A 20 -4.48 -5.23 11.39
CA THR A 20 -3.88 -5.64 12.66
C THR A 20 -2.39 -5.94 12.49
N ILE A 21 -2.01 -6.67 11.43
CA ILE A 21 -0.61 -6.98 11.14
C ILE A 21 0.21 -5.70 10.96
N ASN A 22 -0.31 -4.71 10.22
CA ASN A 22 0.35 -3.43 10.02
C ASN A 22 0.55 -2.63 11.32
N VAL A 23 -0.49 -2.57 12.16
CA VAL A 23 -0.41 -1.91 13.47
C VAL A 23 0.62 -2.61 14.35
N LEU A 24 0.57 -3.94 14.44
CA LEU A 24 1.53 -4.74 15.19
C LEU A 24 2.95 -4.53 14.70
N LEU A 25 3.17 -4.48 13.38
CA LEU A 25 4.49 -4.24 12.78
C LEU A 25 5.09 -2.89 13.25
N TYR A 26 4.32 -1.81 13.15
CA TYR A 26 4.78 -0.49 13.60
C TYR A 26 5.06 -0.46 15.10
N TYR A 27 4.12 -0.91 15.93
CA TYR A 27 4.27 -0.84 17.38
C TYR A 27 5.35 -1.77 17.90
N SER A 28 5.55 -2.93 17.27
CA SER A 28 6.68 -3.82 17.58
C SER A 28 8.00 -3.13 17.28
N ALA A 29 8.17 -2.53 16.09
CA ALA A 29 9.38 -1.80 15.75
C ALA A 29 9.65 -0.63 16.72
N LYS A 30 8.60 0.11 17.08
CA LYS A 30 8.69 1.22 18.03
C LYS A 30 9.05 0.76 19.44
N PHE A 31 8.52 -0.37 19.89
CA PHE A 31 8.75 -0.89 21.24
C PHE A 31 10.14 -1.50 21.39
N PHE A 32 10.53 -2.39 20.47
CA PHE A 32 11.80 -3.12 20.55
C PHE A 32 13.01 -2.31 20.07
N VAL A 33 12.84 -1.37 19.13
CA VAL A 33 13.95 -0.61 18.49
C VAL A 33 13.83 0.89 18.76
N LYS A 34 13.52 1.26 20.01
CA LYS A 34 13.21 2.64 20.42
C LYS A 34 14.39 3.63 20.40
N LYS A 35 15.64 3.15 20.33
CA LYS A 35 16.85 4.00 20.37
C LYS A 35 17.30 4.51 19.00
N SER A 36 16.54 4.22 17.94
CA SER A 36 16.85 4.68 16.58
C SER A 36 15.59 5.15 15.87
N ASN A 37 15.78 5.80 14.72
CA ASN A 37 14.68 6.21 13.85
C ASN A 37 14.12 5.06 13.00
N PHE A 38 14.51 3.80 13.28
CA PHE A 38 14.10 2.63 12.50
C PHE A 38 12.58 2.49 12.39
N TYR A 39 11.85 2.72 13.49
CA TYR A 39 10.39 2.66 13.51
C TYR A 39 9.73 3.66 12.54
N GLN A 40 10.42 4.76 12.19
CA GLN A 40 9.92 5.73 11.20
C GLN A 40 10.00 5.14 9.78
N TYR A 41 11.05 4.39 9.45
CA TYR A 41 11.15 3.69 8.15
C TYR A 41 10.11 2.56 8.06
N VAL A 42 9.86 1.86 9.16
CA VAL A 42 8.76 0.89 9.25
C VAL A 42 7.41 1.58 9.07
N LEU A 43 7.22 2.77 9.65
CA LEU A 43 6.01 3.57 9.43
C LEU A 43 5.81 3.92 7.96
N SER A 44 6.86 4.29 7.22
CA SER A 44 6.78 4.54 5.78
C SER A 44 6.22 3.35 5.01
N VAL A 45 6.68 2.13 5.33
CA VAL A 45 6.18 0.89 4.70
C VAL A 45 4.74 0.61 5.13
N VAL A 46 4.42 0.74 6.42
CA VAL A 46 3.07 0.52 6.95
C VAL A 46 2.05 1.45 6.31
N LEU A 47 2.38 2.72 6.13
CA LEU A 47 1.50 3.68 5.45
C LEU A 47 1.26 3.32 3.98
N ALA A 48 2.29 2.83 3.28
CA ALA A 48 2.17 2.35 1.91
C ALA A 48 1.26 1.11 1.81
N ILE A 49 1.38 0.17 2.75
CA ILE A 49 0.50 -1.02 2.80
C ILE A 49 -0.94 -0.62 3.14
N PHE A 50 -1.16 0.34 4.04
CA PHE A 50 -2.52 0.84 4.31
C PHE A 50 -3.16 1.47 3.08
N MET A 51 -2.41 2.22 2.26
CA MET A 51 -2.91 2.71 0.98
C MET A 51 -3.35 1.54 0.07
N ALA A 52 -2.47 0.54 -0.12
CA ALA A 52 -2.78 -0.62 -0.95
C ALA A 52 -4.01 -1.38 -0.44
N GLN A 53 -4.12 -1.55 0.89
CA GLN A 53 -5.29 -2.11 1.54
C GLN A 53 -6.56 -1.33 1.16
N TYR A 54 -6.55 0.00 1.26
CA TYR A 54 -7.77 0.78 0.99
C TYR A 54 -8.16 0.78 -0.49
N ILE A 55 -7.18 0.79 -1.40
CA ILE A 55 -7.42 0.62 -2.83
C ILE A 55 -8.09 -0.74 -3.08
N TYR A 56 -7.57 -1.81 -2.49
CA TYR A 56 -8.17 -3.14 -2.59
C TYR A 56 -9.59 -3.17 -2.03
N GLN A 57 -9.79 -2.67 -0.80
CA GLN A 57 -11.11 -2.69 -0.14
C GLN A 57 -12.16 -1.88 -0.91
N MET A 58 -11.74 -0.91 -1.72
CA MET A 58 -12.62 -0.10 -2.57
C MET A 58 -12.54 -0.49 -4.05
N HIS A 59 -12.14 -1.73 -4.34
CA HIS A 59 -12.16 -2.32 -5.69
C HIS A 59 -11.40 -1.50 -6.75
N GLY A 60 -10.25 -0.95 -6.36
CA GLY A 60 -9.39 -0.19 -7.29
C GLY A 60 -9.80 1.26 -7.50
N LEU A 61 -10.70 1.83 -6.67
CA LEU A 61 -11.16 3.21 -6.80
C LEU A 61 -9.97 4.19 -6.93
N PHE A 62 -10.00 5.00 -7.99
CA PHE A 62 -8.90 5.91 -8.34
C PHE A 62 -8.57 6.86 -7.20
N GLU A 63 -9.58 7.45 -6.57
CA GLU A 63 -9.44 8.42 -5.49
C GLU A 63 -8.68 7.86 -4.28
N MET A 64 -8.68 6.54 -4.07
CA MET A 64 -7.94 5.94 -2.96
C MET A 64 -6.42 6.00 -3.12
N HIS A 65 -5.91 6.20 -4.34
CA HIS A 65 -4.49 6.43 -4.61
C HIS A 65 -4.01 7.74 -3.99
N PHE A 66 -4.88 8.74 -3.80
CA PHE A 66 -4.50 9.99 -3.14
C PHE A 66 -4.00 9.78 -1.70
N THR A 67 -4.32 8.63 -1.08
CA THR A 67 -3.79 8.24 0.23
C THR A 67 -2.26 8.18 0.23
N VAL A 68 -1.59 7.92 -0.90
CA VAL A 68 -0.12 7.95 -0.99
C VAL A 68 0.43 9.35 -0.68
N PHE A 69 -0.26 10.39 -1.14
CA PHE A 69 0.15 11.77 -0.92
C PHE A 69 -0.11 12.18 0.53
N ILE A 70 -1.24 11.76 1.10
CA ILE A 70 -1.52 11.95 2.53
C ILE A 70 -0.45 11.27 3.38
N ALA A 71 -0.10 10.02 3.08
CA ALA A 71 0.98 9.29 3.75
C ALA A 71 2.32 10.01 3.61
N SER A 72 2.67 10.48 2.41
CA SER A 72 3.88 11.26 2.17
C SER A 72 3.91 12.54 3.00
N THR A 73 2.79 13.28 3.09
CA THR A 73 2.65 14.47 3.95
C THR A 73 2.83 14.14 5.43
N ILE A 74 2.26 13.04 5.92
CA ILE A 74 2.47 12.58 7.31
C ILE A 74 3.96 12.35 7.58
N LEU A 75 4.69 11.74 6.64
CA LEU A 75 6.12 11.47 6.80
C LEU A 75 6.97 12.75 6.85
N ILE A 76 6.53 13.86 6.25
CA ILE A 76 7.23 15.15 6.32
C ILE A 76 7.30 15.68 7.76
N ILE A 77 6.30 15.37 8.61
CA ILE A 77 6.26 15.81 10.01
C ILE A 77 7.49 15.32 10.80
N TYR A 78 8.07 14.18 10.42
CA TYR A 78 9.28 13.64 11.03
C TYR A 78 10.56 14.38 10.61
N GLN A 79 10.49 15.34 9.69
CA GLN A 79 11.61 16.13 9.17
C GLN A 79 12.78 15.26 8.66
N ASN A 80 12.48 14.06 8.17
CA ASN A 80 13.45 13.10 7.67
C ASN A 80 13.05 12.69 6.25
N TRP A 81 13.64 13.35 5.25
CA TRP A 81 13.32 13.11 3.84
C TRP A 81 13.56 11.65 3.39
N LYS A 82 14.46 10.92 4.06
CA LYS A 82 14.78 9.53 3.75
C LYS A 82 13.58 8.60 3.97
N LEU A 83 12.58 9.02 4.75
CA LEU A 83 11.35 8.27 4.95
C LEU A 83 10.50 8.15 3.68
N GLN A 84 10.73 9.02 2.69
CA GLN A 84 10.09 8.91 1.38
C GLN A 84 10.65 7.73 0.58
N ILE A 85 11.90 7.31 0.82
CA ILE A 85 12.55 6.23 0.05
C ILE A 85 11.77 4.91 0.18
N PRO A 86 11.46 4.38 1.38
CA PRO A 86 10.69 3.13 1.48
C PRO A 86 9.27 3.25 0.89
N LEU A 87 8.61 4.40 1.07
CA LEU A 87 7.27 4.65 0.52
C LEU A 87 7.31 4.58 -1.01
N THR A 88 8.17 5.40 -1.64
CA THR A 88 8.33 5.45 -3.09
C THR A 88 8.80 4.11 -3.65
N PHE A 89 9.74 3.45 -2.98
CA PHE A 89 10.24 2.15 -3.42
C PHE A 89 9.13 1.11 -3.47
N LEU A 90 8.29 1.01 -2.43
CA LEU A 90 7.19 0.04 -2.42
C LEU A 90 6.16 0.37 -3.51
N VAL A 91 5.83 1.64 -3.71
CA VAL A 91 4.90 2.09 -4.75
C VAL A 91 5.44 1.74 -6.14
N VAL A 92 6.68 2.12 -6.45
CA VAL A 92 7.30 1.83 -7.76
C VAL A 92 7.39 0.33 -7.98
N LEU A 93 7.85 -0.43 -7.00
CA LEU A 93 7.98 -1.88 -7.10
C LEU A 93 6.62 -2.55 -7.34
N HIS A 94 5.59 -2.15 -6.59
CA HIS A 94 4.24 -2.64 -6.76
C HIS A 94 3.70 -2.35 -8.17
N HIS A 95 3.84 -1.10 -8.63
CA HIS A 95 3.37 -0.70 -9.95
C HIS A 95 4.13 -1.42 -11.08
N ALA A 96 5.45 -1.52 -10.97
CA ALA A 96 6.28 -2.21 -11.95
C ALA A 96 5.97 -3.71 -11.99
N ALA A 97 5.75 -4.35 -10.84
CA ALA A 97 5.38 -5.76 -10.76
C ALA A 97 4.01 -6.03 -11.41
N LEU A 98 3.00 -5.21 -11.12
CA LEU A 98 1.69 -5.36 -11.73
C LEU A 98 1.73 -5.08 -13.24
N ALA A 99 2.47 -4.08 -13.68
CA ALA A 99 2.70 -3.83 -15.10
C ALA A 99 3.40 -5.02 -15.78
N TYR A 100 4.43 -5.60 -15.15
CA TYR A 100 5.09 -6.79 -15.68
C TYR A 100 4.14 -7.98 -15.77
N MET A 101 3.34 -8.23 -14.71
CA MET A 101 2.37 -9.32 -14.69
C MET A 101 1.30 -9.14 -15.78
N GLN A 102 0.76 -7.92 -15.95
CA GLN A 102 -0.23 -7.63 -16.99
C GLN A 102 0.33 -7.84 -18.40
N ASN A 103 1.55 -7.36 -18.68
CA ASN A 103 2.08 -7.33 -20.05
C ASN A 103 2.82 -8.60 -20.47
N PHE A 104 3.33 -9.39 -19.52
CA PHE A 104 4.20 -10.54 -19.84
C PHE A 104 3.75 -11.87 -19.23
N VAL A 105 2.97 -11.86 -18.15
CA VAL A 105 2.55 -13.10 -17.46
C VAL A 105 1.11 -13.49 -17.83
N TYR A 106 0.18 -12.55 -17.77
CA TYR A 106 -1.25 -12.77 -17.98
C TYR A 106 -1.70 -12.28 -19.35
N THR A 107 -1.12 -12.87 -20.40
CA THR A 107 -1.32 -12.43 -21.80
C THR A 107 -2.33 -13.27 -22.60
N ASP A 108 -2.73 -14.44 -22.10
CA ASP A 108 -3.72 -15.29 -22.77
C ASP A 108 -5.13 -14.66 -22.67
N PRO A 109 -5.76 -14.25 -23.79
CA PRO A 109 -7.08 -13.61 -23.77
C PRO A 109 -8.20 -14.46 -23.15
N LYS A 110 -8.01 -15.78 -23.03
CA LYS A 110 -8.97 -16.69 -22.39
C LYS A 110 -8.56 -17.11 -20.96
N GLY A 111 -7.37 -16.69 -20.51
CA GLY A 111 -6.83 -16.98 -19.19
C GLY A 111 -7.17 -15.91 -18.14
N LEU A 112 -6.56 -16.04 -16.95
CA LEU A 112 -6.66 -15.02 -15.90
C LEU A 112 -6.10 -13.68 -16.42
N GLN A 113 -6.89 -12.61 -16.26
CA GLN A 113 -6.52 -11.26 -16.69
C GLN A 113 -6.17 -10.39 -15.49
N LEU A 114 -5.17 -9.54 -15.65
CA LEU A 114 -4.79 -8.52 -14.67
C LEU A 114 -4.92 -7.14 -15.31
N TYR A 115 -5.88 -6.35 -14.82
CA TYR A 115 -6.13 -4.99 -15.31
C TYR A 115 -5.61 -3.97 -14.30
N PHE A 116 -4.44 -3.41 -14.56
CA PHE A 116 -3.73 -2.50 -13.70
C PHE A 116 -3.46 -1.13 -14.36
N SER A 117 -3.15 -1.11 -15.65
CA SER A 117 -3.20 0.11 -16.47
C SER A 117 -4.07 -0.13 -17.69
N GLN A 118 -5.12 0.68 -17.87
CA GLN A 118 -5.99 0.64 -19.06
C GLN A 118 -5.34 1.30 -20.29
N VAL A 119 -4.01 1.46 -20.31
CA VAL A 119 -3.32 2.04 -21.45
C VAL A 119 -3.15 0.95 -22.48
N ASN A 120 -4.12 0.85 -23.39
CA ASN A 120 -3.92 0.17 -24.66
C ASN A 120 -2.98 1.06 -25.48
N PHE A 121 -1.80 0.55 -25.83
CA PHE A 121 -0.98 1.18 -26.86
C PHE A 121 -1.47 0.61 -28.19
N ASP A 122 -2.32 1.37 -28.87
CA ASP A 122 -2.70 1.11 -30.27
C ASP A 122 -1.50 1.30 -31.21
#